data_AF-A0A8C4T3R7-F1
#
_entry.id   AF-A0A8C4T3R7-F1
#
_cell.length_a   1.000
_cell.length_b   1.000
_cell.length_c   1.000
_cell.angle_alpha   90.00
_cell.angle_beta   90.00
_cell.angle_gamma   90.00
#
_symmetry.space_group_name_H-M   'P 1'
#
loop_
_entity.id
_entity.type
_entity.pdbx_description
1 polymer ?
#
loop_
_entity_poly.entity_id
_entity_poly.type
_entity_poly.pdbx_seq_one_letter_code
_entity_poly.pdbx_strand_id
1 'polypeptide(L)'
;MAYSAHRILFLGLCLLSGIKCSKVVLENNGYKNLVIAINPEVPENTSYKLVKNSKETEMVRGASKYLFTASAKRFYIKDVKILIPATWETQPNYARPKTESYSEADVIIAAPYMNYGNDPYTLQYGGCGEAGRYIHLTPDFLIDDKFLQIYGPRERVLVHEWAHLRWGVYDEYNEDKPFYFAPDKSFEATRCSVDITGIMAECKDPQCSGIKPCEVDQVTGSPTKKCQFFPDKKQRTTSSIMFYQGLNAVKERHNEKCNGNKHALNASVTKTCHKVL
;
A
#
# COMPACT_ATOMS: atom_id res chain seq x y z
N MET A 1 3.43 25.16 52.04
CA MET A 1 3.25 23.70 51.85
C MET A 1 1.99 23.48 51.03
N ALA A 2 2.12 23.05 49.78
CA ALA A 2 1.08 22.35 49.03
C ALA A 2 1.75 21.72 47.81
N TYR A 3 2.05 20.42 47.91
CA TYR A 3 2.48 19.61 46.79
C TYR A 3 1.26 19.31 45.91
N SER A 4 1.37 19.50 44.60
CA SER A 4 0.44 18.88 43.64
C SER A 4 1.27 18.13 42.61
N ALA A 5 1.43 16.83 42.86
CA ALA A 5 2.04 15.89 41.94
C ALA A 5 1.02 15.52 40.86
N HIS A 6 1.11 16.12 39.68
CA HIS A 6 0.45 15.60 38.48
C HIS A 6 1.36 14.55 37.84
N ARG A 7 1.33 13.33 38.38
CA ARG A 7 1.79 12.14 37.66
C ARG A 7 0.66 11.68 36.74
N ILE A 8 0.72 12.09 35.48
CA ILE A 8 -0.15 11.51 34.45
C ILE A 8 0.51 10.19 34.00
N LEU A 9 -0.01 9.08 34.55
CA LEU A 9 0.32 7.73 34.13
C LEU A 9 -0.50 7.40 32.88
N PHE A 10 0.00 7.71 31.68
CA PHE A 10 -0.48 7.08 30.44
C PHE A 10 0.33 5.82 30.16
N LEU A 11 0.07 4.76 30.92
CA LEU A 11 0.59 3.43 30.59
C LEU A 11 -0.54 2.42 30.76
N GLY A 12 -0.99 1.82 29.65
CA GLY A 12 -1.74 0.57 29.70
C GLY A 12 -3.16 0.58 29.14
N LEU A 13 -3.41 1.13 27.94
CA LEU A 13 -4.66 0.86 27.21
C LEU A 13 -4.54 -0.20 26.09
N CYS A 14 -3.35 -0.73 25.78
CA CYS A 14 -3.22 -1.87 24.83
C CYS A 14 -3.53 -3.24 25.49
N LEU A 15 -3.62 -3.34 26.82
CA LEU A 15 -3.61 -4.66 27.50
C LEU A 15 -4.98 -5.30 27.72
N LEU A 16 -6.09 -4.57 27.56
CA LEU A 16 -7.44 -5.06 27.91
C LEU A 16 -8.34 -5.40 26.72
N SER A 17 -7.83 -5.22 25.52
CA SER A 17 -8.50 -5.58 24.28
C SER A 17 -7.48 -6.34 23.48
N GLY A 18 -7.78 -7.56 22.99
CA GLY A 18 -6.91 -8.38 22.12
C GLY A 18 -6.61 -7.74 20.75
N ILE A 19 -6.44 -6.42 20.73
CA ILE A 19 -5.97 -5.61 19.63
C ILE A 19 -4.50 -5.99 19.45
N LYS A 20 -4.19 -6.56 18.28
CA LYS A 20 -2.83 -6.66 17.78
C LYS A 20 -2.20 -5.27 17.80
N CYS A 21 -1.32 -4.99 18.76
CA CYS A 21 -0.56 -3.74 18.81
C CYS A 21 0.76 -3.99 18.07
N SER A 22 0.90 -3.40 16.88
CA SER A 22 2.20 -3.29 16.19
C SER A 22 3.22 -2.71 17.16
N LYS A 23 4.42 -3.30 17.20
CA LYS A 23 5.53 -2.83 18.06
C LYS A 23 6.32 -1.68 17.43
N VAL A 24 5.89 -1.23 16.26
CA VAL A 24 6.56 -0.15 15.54
C VAL A 24 6.37 1.17 16.27
N VAL A 25 7.49 1.81 16.55
CA VAL A 25 7.55 3.14 17.17
C VAL A 25 8.16 4.13 16.20
N LEU A 26 7.68 5.37 16.25
CA LEU A 26 8.27 6.48 15.51
C LEU A 26 9.21 7.26 16.44
N GLU A 27 10.51 7.20 16.18
CA GLU A 27 11.53 7.85 17.00
C GLU A 27 12.43 8.71 16.11
N ASN A 28 12.48 10.03 16.37
CA ASN A 28 13.22 10.99 15.54
C ASN A 28 12.86 10.88 14.04
N ASN A 29 11.56 10.76 13.76
CA ASN A 29 10.96 10.51 12.45
C ASN A 29 11.32 9.18 11.76
N GLY A 30 12.09 8.30 12.40
CA GLY A 30 12.39 6.96 11.90
C GLY A 30 11.47 5.90 12.52
N TYR A 31 10.80 5.11 11.68
CA TYR A 31 10.06 3.94 12.14
C TYR A 31 11.03 2.82 12.54
N LYS A 32 10.91 2.33 13.78
CA LYS A 32 11.73 1.24 14.33
C LYS A 32 10.89 0.04 14.71
N ASN A 33 11.53 -1.13 14.84
CA ASN A 33 10.88 -2.40 15.21
C ASN A 33 9.81 -2.88 14.20
N LEU A 34 9.95 -2.55 12.92
CA LEU A 34 9.09 -3.12 11.88
C LEU A 34 9.41 -4.60 11.73
N VAL A 35 8.39 -5.45 11.79
CA VAL A 35 8.56 -6.90 11.67
C VAL A 35 8.00 -7.37 10.33
N ILE A 36 8.87 -8.00 9.53
CA ILE A 36 8.48 -8.74 8.33
C ILE A 36 8.59 -10.22 8.68
N ALA A 37 7.51 -10.99 8.57
CA ALA A 37 7.52 -12.41 8.90
C ALA A 37 7.19 -13.28 7.69
N ILE A 38 8.04 -14.28 7.44
CA ILE A 38 7.80 -15.26 6.38
C ILE A 38 6.99 -16.42 6.98
N ASN A 39 5.90 -16.79 6.33
CA ASN A 39 5.04 -17.88 6.78
C ASN A 39 5.77 -19.23 6.63
N PRO A 40 5.69 -20.13 7.63
CA PRO A 40 6.31 -21.47 7.56
C PRO A 40 5.88 -22.35 6.39
N GLU A 41 4.70 -22.09 5.79
CA GLU A 41 4.20 -22.80 4.62
C GLU A 41 4.89 -22.34 3.32
N VAL A 42 5.62 -21.23 3.33
CA VAL A 42 6.42 -20.82 2.17
C VAL A 42 7.65 -21.74 2.08
N PRO A 43 7.83 -22.45 0.95
CA PRO A 43 8.98 -23.34 0.77
C PRO A 43 10.32 -22.63 1.00
N GLU A 44 11.24 -23.32 1.69
CA GLU A 44 12.55 -22.78 2.05
C GLU A 44 13.35 -22.38 0.80
N ASN A 45 13.27 -23.12 -0.31
CA ASN A 45 13.96 -22.78 -1.55
C ASN A 45 13.51 -21.43 -2.17
N THR A 46 12.21 -21.16 -2.17
CA THR A 46 11.63 -19.89 -2.64
C THR A 46 12.04 -18.77 -1.72
N SER A 47 11.97 -19.01 -0.42
CA SER A 47 12.32 -18.01 0.58
C SER A 47 13.82 -17.77 0.70
N TYR A 48 14.64 -18.77 0.40
CA TYR A 48 16.08 -18.66 0.21
C TYR A 48 16.38 -17.70 -0.93
N LYS A 49 15.62 -17.74 -2.04
CA LYS A 49 15.74 -16.72 -3.09
C LYS A 49 15.37 -15.32 -2.60
N LEU A 50 14.41 -15.18 -1.69
CA LEU A 50 14.08 -13.89 -1.07
C LEU A 50 15.28 -13.40 -0.25
N VAL A 51 15.64 -14.16 0.78
CA VAL A 51 16.65 -13.78 1.79
C VAL A 51 18.06 -13.69 1.19
N LYS A 52 18.48 -14.64 0.35
CA LYS A 52 19.80 -14.63 -0.28
C LYS A 52 19.95 -13.49 -1.28
N ASN A 53 18.93 -13.28 -2.12
CA ASN A 53 18.97 -12.18 -3.08
C ASN A 53 18.59 -10.85 -2.43
N SER A 54 18.38 -10.83 -1.10
CA SER A 54 18.07 -9.64 -0.31
C SER A 54 16.86 -8.88 -0.85
N LYS A 55 15.88 -9.54 -1.47
CA LYS A 55 14.79 -8.86 -2.20
C LYS A 55 13.90 -8.05 -1.26
N GLU A 56 13.53 -8.63 -0.12
CA GLU A 56 12.81 -7.92 0.92
C GLU A 56 13.64 -6.76 1.50
N THR A 57 14.94 -6.97 1.65
CA THR A 57 15.86 -5.94 2.15
C THR A 57 16.04 -4.78 1.16
N GLU A 58 16.16 -5.07 -0.15
CA GLU A 58 16.22 -4.09 -1.24
C GLU A 58 14.94 -3.26 -1.29
N MET A 59 13.78 -3.92 -1.25
CA MET A 59 12.46 -3.27 -1.21
C MET A 59 12.34 -2.34 -0.01
N VAL A 60 12.70 -2.79 1.20
CA VAL A 60 12.66 -1.97 2.43
C VAL A 60 13.59 -0.77 2.35
N ARG A 61 14.81 -0.95 1.84
CA ARG A 61 15.78 0.16 1.67
C ARG A 61 15.25 1.20 0.67
N GLY A 62 14.73 0.75 -0.47
CA GLY A 62 14.09 1.60 -1.45
C GLY A 62 12.88 2.34 -0.85
N ALA A 63 12.05 1.63 -0.09
CA ALA A 63 10.84 2.17 0.50
C ALA A 63 11.17 3.24 1.54
N SER A 64 12.20 3.02 2.36
CA SER A 64 12.70 4.02 3.32
C SER A 64 13.13 5.31 2.61
N LYS A 65 13.90 5.21 1.52
CA LYS A 65 14.36 6.37 0.74
C LYS A 65 13.21 7.10 0.05
N TYR A 66 12.28 6.33 -0.51
CA TYR A 66 11.12 6.88 -1.20
C TYR A 66 10.15 7.54 -0.22
N LEU A 67 9.82 6.89 0.90
CA LEU A 67 9.02 7.43 1.99
C LEU A 67 9.61 8.75 2.50
N PHE A 68 10.93 8.83 2.66
CA PHE A 68 11.61 10.07 3.04
C PHE A 68 11.37 11.18 2.03
N THR A 69 11.55 10.90 0.74
CA THR A 69 11.36 11.89 -0.31
C THR A 69 9.89 12.32 -0.42
N ALA A 70 8.96 11.37 -0.48
CA ALA A 70 7.53 11.62 -0.63
C ALA A 70 6.93 12.36 0.58
N SER A 71 7.45 12.10 1.79
CA SER A 71 7.01 12.76 3.03
C SER A 71 7.64 14.13 3.28
N ALA A 72 8.23 14.77 2.26
CA ALA A 72 8.97 16.02 2.40
C ALA A 72 10.09 15.92 3.44
N LYS A 73 10.89 14.84 3.34
CA LYS A 73 12.05 14.54 4.19
C LYS A 73 11.70 14.33 5.67
N ARG A 74 10.47 13.88 5.95
CA ARG A 74 10.02 13.63 7.31
C ARG A 74 10.31 12.21 7.72
N PHE A 75 9.62 11.24 7.13
CA PHE A 75 9.59 9.87 7.62
C PHE A 75 10.50 8.92 6.86
N TYR A 76 11.01 7.92 7.55
CA TYR A 76 11.80 6.87 6.93
C TYR A 76 11.71 5.59 7.76
N ILE A 77 12.05 4.45 7.17
CA ILE A 77 12.16 3.17 7.90
C ILE A 77 13.59 3.06 8.42
N LYS A 78 13.73 3.01 9.75
CA LYS A 78 15.02 3.04 10.46
C LYS A 78 15.49 1.66 10.88
N ASP A 79 14.59 0.79 11.32
CA ASP A 79 14.92 -0.55 11.82
C ASP A 79 13.84 -1.55 11.43
N VAL A 80 14.29 -2.67 10.84
CA VAL A 80 13.46 -3.78 10.38
C VAL A 80 14.05 -5.09 10.88
N LYS A 81 13.18 -6.00 11.30
CA LYS A 81 13.51 -7.35 11.72
C LYS A 81 12.77 -8.34 10.84
N ILE A 82 13.51 -9.25 10.23
CA ILE A 82 12.95 -10.30 9.38
C ILE A 82 12.87 -11.58 10.21
N LEU A 83 11.65 -12.06 10.42
CA LEU A 83 11.36 -13.31 11.10
C LEU A 83 11.26 -14.42 10.06
N ILE A 84 12.16 -15.39 10.14
CA ILE A 84 12.18 -16.59 9.30
C ILE A 84 11.49 -17.77 10.01
N PRO A 85 10.93 -18.74 9.27
CA PRO A 85 10.35 -19.95 9.85
C PRO A 85 11.39 -20.75 10.64
N ALA A 86 10.95 -21.31 11.78
CA ALA A 86 11.79 -22.19 12.61
C ALA A 86 12.11 -23.54 11.94
N THR A 87 11.40 -23.88 10.86
CA THR A 87 11.60 -25.11 10.07
C THR A 87 12.82 -25.04 9.16
N TRP A 88 13.40 -23.86 8.93
CA TRP A 88 14.56 -23.69 8.06
C TRP A 88 15.86 -24.04 8.76
N GLU A 89 16.88 -24.32 7.95
CA GLU A 89 18.22 -24.58 8.46
C GLU A 89 18.80 -23.33 9.12
N THR A 90 19.33 -23.48 10.34
CA THR A 90 19.91 -22.36 11.08
C THR A 90 21.23 -21.91 10.45
N GLN A 91 21.31 -20.64 10.06
CA GLN A 91 22.55 -20.02 9.58
C GLN A 91 23.26 -19.27 10.72
N PRO A 92 24.61 -19.13 10.69
CA PRO A 92 25.36 -18.44 11.75
C PRO A 92 24.97 -16.99 12.00
N ASN A 93 24.38 -16.31 11.00
CA ASN A 93 23.92 -14.93 11.10
C ASN A 93 22.49 -14.80 11.62
N TYR A 94 21.81 -15.90 11.94
CA TYR A 94 20.46 -15.86 12.50
C TYR A 94 20.49 -15.70 14.01
N ALA A 95 19.63 -14.81 14.50
CA ALA A 95 19.46 -14.57 15.92
C ALA A 95 18.11 -15.11 16.38
N ARG A 96 18.05 -15.61 17.62
CA ARG A 96 16.79 -16.02 18.22
C ARG A 96 15.88 -14.80 18.39
N PRO A 97 14.60 -14.86 17.95
CA PRO A 97 13.63 -13.80 18.18
C PRO A 97 13.50 -13.54 19.69
N LYS A 98 13.41 -12.26 20.07
CA LYS A 98 13.24 -11.87 21.49
C LYS A 98 11.79 -11.53 21.75
N THR A 99 11.23 -10.67 20.90
CA THR A 99 9.89 -10.12 21.04
C THR A 99 9.08 -10.22 19.76
N GLU A 100 9.70 -10.61 18.66
CA GLU A 100 9.11 -10.69 17.34
C GLU A 100 8.31 -11.99 17.21
N SER A 101 7.10 -11.90 16.66
CA SER A 101 6.22 -13.05 16.43
C SER A 101 5.48 -12.89 15.11
N TYR A 102 5.10 -14.01 14.48
CA TYR A 102 4.36 -13.98 13.22
C TYR A 102 2.98 -13.32 13.37
N SER A 103 2.30 -13.56 14.49
CA SER A 103 0.94 -13.04 14.74
C SER A 103 0.88 -11.51 14.90
N GLU A 104 2.00 -10.90 15.29
CA GLU A 104 2.18 -9.46 15.51
C GLU A 104 2.99 -8.77 14.39
N ALA A 105 3.30 -9.46 13.30
CA ALA A 105 4.08 -8.91 12.20
C ALA A 105 3.32 -7.79 11.45
N ASP A 106 4.04 -6.76 11.04
CA ASP A 106 3.50 -5.64 10.26
C ASP A 106 3.36 -6.00 8.79
N VAL A 107 4.29 -6.83 8.30
CA VAL A 107 4.28 -7.39 6.94
C VAL A 107 4.39 -8.90 7.05
N ILE A 108 3.52 -9.62 6.37
CA ILE A 108 3.61 -11.06 6.22
C ILE A 108 3.91 -11.42 4.77
N ILE A 109 4.85 -12.36 4.59
CA ILE A 109 5.12 -12.99 3.31
C ILE A 109 4.53 -14.39 3.37
N ALA A 110 3.46 -14.62 2.63
CA ALA A 110 2.71 -15.87 2.69
C ALA A 110 2.18 -16.28 1.31
N ALA A 111 1.61 -17.48 1.21
CA ALA A 111 0.95 -17.92 0.00
C ALA A 111 -0.22 -16.98 -0.38
N PRO A 112 -0.59 -16.90 -1.66
CA PRO A 112 -1.81 -16.24 -2.12
C PRO A 112 -3.02 -16.55 -1.25
N TYR A 113 -3.79 -15.52 -0.89
CA TYR A 113 -4.99 -15.68 -0.07
C TYR A 113 -6.26 -15.50 -0.91
N MET A 114 -7.13 -16.50 -0.92
CA MET A 114 -8.43 -16.49 -1.62
C MET A 114 -8.33 -15.97 -3.07
N ASN A 115 -9.09 -14.93 -3.40
CA ASN A 115 -9.18 -14.34 -4.75
C ASN A 115 -8.11 -13.26 -4.99
N TYR A 116 -7.26 -12.93 -4.01
CA TYR A 116 -6.25 -11.87 -4.13
C TYR A 116 -5.03 -12.31 -4.94
N GLY A 117 -4.85 -13.61 -5.22
CA GLY A 117 -3.72 -14.08 -6.00
C GLY A 117 -2.37 -13.58 -5.45
N ASN A 118 -1.60 -12.92 -6.31
CA ASN A 118 -0.28 -12.38 -5.95
C ASN A 118 -0.31 -10.87 -5.68
N ASP A 119 -1.50 -10.31 -5.50
CA ASP A 119 -1.68 -8.88 -5.31
C ASP A 119 -1.19 -8.48 -3.91
N PRO A 120 -0.33 -7.46 -3.82
CA PRO A 120 0.04 -6.87 -2.54
C PRO A 120 -1.19 -6.16 -1.95
N TYR A 121 -1.45 -6.31 -0.65
CA TYR A 121 -2.57 -5.62 0.00
C TYR A 121 -2.33 -5.38 1.48
N THR A 122 -3.07 -4.43 2.04
CA THR A 122 -3.15 -4.19 3.48
C THR A 122 -4.51 -4.62 4.01
N LEU A 123 -4.51 -5.48 5.03
CA LEU A 123 -5.76 -5.83 5.70
C LEU A 123 -6.19 -4.67 6.62
N GLN A 124 -7.20 -3.90 6.20
CA GLN A 124 -7.73 -2.78 6.96
C GLN A 124 -9.25 -2.91 7.15
N TYR A 125 -9.69 -3.16 8.38
CA TYR A 125 -11.12 -3.14 8.75
C TYR A 125 -11.58 -1.76 9.26
N GLY A 126 -10.62 -0.93 9.67
CA GLY A 126 -10.87 0.35 10.32
C GLY A 126 -11.39 1.42 9.36
N GLY A 127 -11.83 2.53 9.94
CA GLY A 127 -12.17 3.77 9.23
C GLY A 127 -10.96 4.55 8.74
N CYS A 128 -11.22 5.73 8.17
CA CYS A 128 -10.16 6.69 7.84
C CYS A 128 -9.35 7.06 9.08
N GLY A 129 -8.03 7.06 8.97
CA GLY A 129 -7.12 7.42 10.06
C GLY A 129 -6.82 6.28 11.02
N GLU A 130 -7.54 5.15 10.90
CA GLU A 130 -7.32 3.97 11.71
C GLU A 130 -6.30 3.05 11.06
N ALA A 131 -5.29 2.66 11.83
CA ALA A 131 -4.24 1.77 11.35
C ALA A 131 -4.82 0.43 10.85
N GLY A 132 -4.23 -0.07 9.77
CA GLY A 132 -4.45 -1.43 9.28
C GLY A 132 -3.92 -2.50 10.24
N ARG A 133 -4.13 -3.77 9.89
CA ARG A 133 -3.71 -4.94 10.68
C ARG A 133 -2.33 -5.45 10.28
N TYR A 134 -2.13 -5.69 8.99
CA TYR A 134 -0.86 -6.11 8.40
C TYR A 134 -0.88 -5.89 6.90
N ILE A 135 0.31 -5.83 6.30
CA ILE A 135 0.53 -5.90 4.85
C ILE A 135 0.78 -7.35 4.48
N HIS A 136 0.14 -7.83 3.43
CA HIS A 136 0.34 -9.15 2.86
C HIS A 136 1.08 -9.05 1.53
N LEU A 137 2.20 -9.73 1.42
CA LEU A 137 2.95 -9.89 0.19
C LEU A 137 3.10 -11.38 -0.12
N THR A 138 3.23 -11.72 -1.39
CA THR A 138 3.55 -13.10 -1.79
C THR A 138 5.03 -13.23 -2.19
N PRO A 139 5.61 -14.44 -2.10
CA PRO A 139 6.94 -14.69 -2.62
C PRO A 139 7.06 -14.36 -4.12
N ASP A 140 6.04 -14.68 -4.90
CA ASP A 140 6.02 -14.41 -6.35
C ASP A 140 6.04 -12.91 -6.64
N PHE A 141 5.27 -12.10 -5.89
CA PHE A 141 5.33 -10.64 -5.99
C PHE A 141 6.78 -10.13 -5.82
N LEU A 142 7.50 -10.66 -4.84
CA LEU A 142 8.88 -10.25 -4.52
C LEU A 142 9.93 -10.75 -5.52
N ILE A 143 9.70 -11.90 -6.17
CA ILE A 143 10.70 -12.58 -7.02
C ILE A 143 10.45 -12.34 -8.52
N ASP A 144 9.20 -12.33 -8.97
CA ASP A 144 8.85 -12.30 -10.39
C ASP A 144 8.72 -10.86 -10.89
N ASP A 145 9.65 -10.45 -11.76
CA ASP A 145 9.70 -9.09 -12.29
C ASP A 145 8.54 -8.73 -13.22
N LYS A 146 7.68 -9.68 -13.61
CA LYS A 146 6.43 -9.35 -14.31
C LYS A 146 5.57 -8.37 -13.50
N PHE A 147 5.61 -8.46 -12.17
CA PHE A 147 4.83 -7.59 -11.28
C PHE A 147 5.33 -6.14 -11.28
N LEU A 148 6.58 -5.89 -11.69
CA LEU A 148 7.08 -4.52 -11.87
C LEU A 148 6.33 -3.77 -12.97
N GLN A 149 5.82 -4.49 -13.98
CA GLN A 149 5.05 -3.86 -15.07
C GLN A 149 3.60 -3.58 -14.69
N ILE A 150 3.07 -4.31 -13.70
CA ILE A 150 1.68 -4.26 -13.23
C ILE A 150 1.55 -3.22 -12.11
N TYR A 151 2.34 -3.35 -11.04
CA TYR A 151 2.25 -2.48 -9.87
C TYR A 151 3.32 -1.38 -9.85
N GLY A 152 4.40 -1.52 -10.62
CA GLY A 152 5.55 -0.63 -10.54
C GLY A 152 6.62 -1.11 -9.55
N PRO A 153 7.55 -0.23 -9.15
CA PRO A 153 8.65 -0.59 -8.26
C PRO A 153 8.15 -1.08 -6.89
N ARG A 154 8.68 -2.21 -6.41
CA ARG A 154 8.26 -2.87 -5.16
C ARG A 154 8.37 -1.97 -3.95
N GLU A 155 9.38 -1.10 -3.93
CA GLU A 155 9.56 -0.11 -2.87
C GLU A 155 8.42 0.90 -2.79
N ARG A 156 7.80 1.27 -3.92
CA ARG A 156 6.65 2.18 -3.94
C ARG A 156 5.38 1.47 -3.53
N VAL A 157 5.20 0.23 -3.97
CA VAL A 157 4.14 -0.65 -3.49
C VAL A 157 4.19 -0.77 -1.97
N LEU A 158 5.36 -1.07 -1.41
CA LEU A 158 5.49 -1.14 0.06
C LEU A 158 5.12 0.18 0.74
N VAL A 159 5.47 1.33 0.16
CA VAL A 159 5.09 2.63 0.75
C VAL A 159 3.60 2.92 0.62
N HIS A 160 2.95 2.45 -0.45
CA HIS A 160 1.50 2.58 -0.66
C HIS A 160 0.76 1.74 0.38
N GLU A 161 1.13 0.47 0.54
CA GLU A 161 0.60 -0.41 1.58
C GLU A 161 0.94 0.08 3.00
N TRP A 162 2.13 0.65 3.19
CA TRP A 162 2.51 1.27 4.45
C TRP A 162 1.61 2.44 4.81
N ALA A 163 1.14 3.20 3.83
CA ALA A 163 0.23 4.31 4.07
C ALA A 163 -1.14 3.81 4.55
N HIS A 164 -1.71 2.77 3.92
CA HIS A 164 -2.88 2.07 4.44
C HIS A 164 -2.66 1.57 5.87
N LEU A 165 -1.54 0.85 6.10
CA LEU A 165 -1.24 0.24 7.39
C LEU A 165 -1.11 1.28 8.51
N ARG A 166 -0.38 2.38 8.28
CA ARG A 166 -0.01 3.32 9.34
C ARG A 166 -0.98 4.47 9.52
N TRP A 167 -1.58 4.92 8.43
CA TRP A 167 -2.38 6.14 8.44
C TRP A 167 -3.83 5.89 8.08
N GLY A 168 -4.21 4.64 7.75
CA GLY A 168 -5.59 4.30 7.44
C GLY A 168 -6.15 5.09 6.28
N VAL A 169 -5.29 5.49 5.33
CA VAL A 169 -5.72 6.15 4.10
C VAL A 169 -6.32 5.12 3.15
N TYR A 170 -7.11 5.58 2.18
CA TYR A 170 -7.70 4.72 1.14
C TYR A 170 -7.12 5.11 -0.21
N ASP A 171 -7.36 4.24 -1.18
CA ASP A 171 -7.05 4.51 -2.57
C ASP A 171 -7.78 5.75 -3.08
N GLU A 172 -7.12 6.46 -3.97
CA GLU A 172 -7.64 7.65 -4.65
C GLU A 172 -8.37 7.31 -5.96
N TYR A 173 -8.69 6.03 -6.16
CA TYR A 173 -9.55 5.49 -7.21
C TYR A 173 -10.67 4.64 -6.58
N ASN A 174 -11.65 4.24 -7.38
CA ASN A 174 -12.76 3.42 -6.91
C ASN A 174 -13.05 2.30 -7.91
N GLU A 175 -12.90 1.05 -7.49
CA GLU A 175 -13.15 -0.11 -8.35
C GLU A 175 -14.64 -0.39 -8.59
N ASP A 176 -15.51 -0.07 -7.63
CA ASP A 176 -16.97 -0.24 -7.75
C ASP A 176 -17.60 0.83 -8.63
N LYS A 177 -17.04 2.04 -8.59
CA LYS A 177 -17.47 3.21 -9.37
C LYS A 177 -16.27 3.87 -10.06
N PRO A 178 -15.66 3.19 -11.05
CA PRO A 178 -14.43 3.65 -11.69
C PRO A 178 -14.64 4.86 -12.61
N PHE A 179 -15.89 5.17 -12.98
CA PHE A 179 -16.22 6.30 -13.86
C PHE A 179 -17.45 7.05 -13.39
N TYR A 180 -17.54 8.31 -13.82
CA TYR A 180 -18.70 9.17 -13.62
C TYR A 180 -18.91 10.09 -14.84
N PHE A 181 -20.13 10.63 -14.97
CA PHE A 181 -20.42 11.68 -15.97
C PHE A 181 -19.97 13.05 -15.46
N ALA A 182 -19.10 13.70 -16.22
CA ALA A 182 -18.70 15.08 -15.99
C ALA A 182 -19.80 16.07 -16.43
N PRO A 183 -19.74 17.35 -16.02
CA PRO A 183 -20.76 18.35 -16.37
C PRO A 183 -20.95 18.56 -17.88
N ASP A 184 -19.92 18.31 -18.68
CA ASP A 184 -19.94 18.37 -20.15
C ASP A 184 -20.50 17.08 -20.80
N LYS A 185 -21.00 16.14 -19.98
CA LYS A 185 -21.50 14.82 -20.36
C LYS A 185 -20.44 13.86 -20.89
N SER A 186 -19.16 14.18 -20.75
CA SER A 186 -18.07 13.24 -20.99
C SER A 186 -17.97 12.23 -19.84
N PHE A 187 -17.37 11.07 -20.11
CA PHE A 187 -16.99 10.11 -19.07
C PHE A 187 -15.62 10.44 -18.53
N GLU A 188 -15.52 10.50 -17.22
CA GLU A 188 -14.27 10.72 -16.51
C GLU A 188 -14.01 9.57 -15.54
N ALA A 189 -12.73 9.20 -15.42
CA ALA A 189 -12.30 8.26 -14.41
C ALA A 189 -12.43 8.87 -13.01
N THR A 190 -12.90 8.08 -12.06
CA THR A 190 -12.93 8.46 -10.64
C THR A 190 -11.49 8.50 -10.12
N ARG A 191 -10.95 9.71 -9.98
CA ARG A 191 -9.58 9.97 -9.55
C ARG A 191 -9.50 11.28 -8.78
N CYS A 192 -8.54 11.36 -7.86
CA CYS A 192 -8.34 12.56 -7.05
C CYS A 192 -7.84 13.77 -7.86
N SER A 193 -6.92 13.54 -8.80
CA SER A 193 -6.38 14.58 -9.67
C SER A 193 -6.78 14.36 -11.14
N VAL A 194 -7.45 15.36 -11.70
CA VAL A 194 -7.85 15.41 -13.13
C VAL A 194 -6.67 15.62 -14.09
N ASP A 195 -5.50 15.98 -13.55
CA ASP A 195 -4.28 16.18 -14.34
C ASP A 195 -3.58 14.86 -14.70
N ILE A 196 -3.99 13.74 -14.08
CA ILE A 196 -3.41 12.42 -14.37
C ILE A 196 -3.86 11.97 -15.76
N THR A 197 -2.96 11.96 -16.73
CA THR A 197 -3.34 11.56 -18.09
C THR A 197 -3.40 10.04 -18.21
N GLY A 198 -4.24 9.56 -19.14
CA GLY A 198 -4.44 8.14 -19.39
C GLY A 198 -5.57 7.89 -20.37
N ILE A 199 -5.88 6.62 -20.57
CA ILE A 199 -6.90 6.16 -21.51
C ILE A 199 -7.91 5.25 -20.83
N MET A 200 -9.17 5.41 -21.21
CA MET A 200 -10.23 4.48 -20.84
C MET A 200 -10.26 3.33 -21.85
N ALA A 201 -10.00 2.12 -21.38
CA ALA A 201 -9.94 0.95 -22.24
C ALA A 201 -10.39 -0.32 -21.51
N GLU A 202 -10.57 -1.41 -22.25
CA GLU A 202 -10.79 -2.75 -21.72
C GLU A 202 -9.60 -3.64 -22.04
N CYS A 203 -9.24 -4.54 -21.13
CA CYS A 203 -8.30 -5.61 -21.44
C CYS A 203 -8.91 -6.56 -22.49
N LYS A 204 -8.11 -6.92 -23.50
CA LYS A 204 -8.53 -7.89 -24.54
C LYS A 204 -8.69 -9.31 -24.00
N ASP A 205 -7.95 -9.63 -22.95
CA ASP A 205 -7.87 -10.95 -22.33
C ASP A 205 -7.63 -10.80 -20.81
N PRO A 206 -7.83 -11.86 -20.01
CA PRO A 206 -7.64 -11.82 -18.56
C PRO A 206 -6.21 -11.46 -18.10
N GLN A 207 -5.20 -11.61 -18.96
CA GLN A 207 -3.81 -11.27 -18.67
C GLN A 207 -3.47 -9.83 -19.13
N CYS A 208 -4.45 -9.12 -19.69
CA CYS A 208 -4.32 -7.79 -20.26
C CYS A 208 -3.13 -7.64 -21.22
N SER A 209 -2.94 -8.61 -22.14
CA SER A 209 -1.84 -8.56 -23.12
C SER A 209 -1.99 -7.40 -24.12
N GLY A 210 -3.17 -6.80 -24.20
CA GLY A 210 -3.44 -5.55 -24.87
C GLY A 210 -4.78 -4.96 -24.47
N ILE A 211 -5.01 -3.74 -24.93
CA ILE A 211 -6.20 -2.96 -24.62
C ILE A 211 -7.04 -2.69 -25.87
N LYS A 212 -8.36 -2.55 -25.71
CA LYS A 212 -9.33 -2.16 -26.75
C LYS A 212 -10.21 -1.01 -26.24
N PRO A 213 -10.88 -0.23 -27.11
CA PRO A 213 -11.83 0.79 -26.68
C PRO A 213 -12.90 0.22 -25.74
N CYS A 214 -13.34 1.01 -24.77
CA CYS A 214 -14.42 0.58 -23.89
C CYS A 214 -15.73 0.39 -24.66
N GLU A 215 -16.39 -0.72 -24.38
CA GLU A 215 -17.76 -0.94 -24.84
C GLU A 215 -18.68 -0.02 -24.03
N VAL A 216 -19.67 0.54 -24.71
CA VAL A 216 -20.66 1.44 -24.11
C VAL A 216 -22.01 0.73 -24.14
N ASP A 217 -22.66 0.68 -22.98
CA ASP A 217 -24.02 0.18 -22.85
C ASP A 217 -24.97 1.16 -23.56
N GLN A 218 -25.71 0.67 -24.55
CA GLN A 218 -26.57 1.51 -25.40
C GLN A 218 -27.79 2.07 -24.67
N VAL A 219 -28.17 1.50 -23.52
CA VAL A 219 -29.34 1.91 -22.73
C VAL A 219 -28.95 3.04 -21.77
N THR A 220 -27.84 2.86 -21.07
CA THR A 220 -27.34 3.80 -20.05
C THR A 220 -26.38 4.84 -20.62
N GLY A 221 -25.87 4.61 -21.83
CA GLY A 221 -24.79 5.39 -22.43
C GLY A 221 -23.46 5.26 -21.72
N SER A 222 -23.33 4.36 -20.72
CA SER A 222 -22.17 4.25 -19.83
C SER A 222 -21.19 3.14 -20.24
N PRO A 223 -19.87 3.30 -19.99
CA PRO A 223 -18.92 2.23 -20.19
C PRO A 223 -19.31 0.96 -19.43
N THR A 224 -19.05 -0.20 -20.01
CA THR A 224 -19.28 -1.46 -19.32
C THR A 224 -18.40 -1.57 -18.08
N LYS A 225 -18.76 -2.46 -17.14
CA LYS A 225 -17.95 -2.76 -15.94
C LYS A 225 -16.53 -3.29 -16.25
N LYS A 226 -16.26 -3.69 -17.49
CA LYS A 226 -14.93 -4.14 -17.93
C LYS A 226 -13.99 -2.98 -18.25
N CYS A 227 -14.54 -1.79 -18.48
CA CYS A 227 -13.76 -0.59 -18.76
C CYS A 227 -12.93 -0.23 -17.54
N GLN A 228 -11.68 0.17 -17.77
CA GLN A 228 -10.72 0.60 -16.75
C GLN A 228 -9.96 1.83 -17.24
N PHE A 229 -9.47 2.62 -16.30
CA PHE A 229 -8.60 3.75 -16.60
C PHE A 229 -7.14 3.30 -16.52
N PHE A 230 -6.42 3.39 -17.64
CA PHE A 230 -5.00 3.07 -17.74
C PHE A 230 -4.21 4.39 -17.76
N PRO A 231 -3.55 4.77 -16.65
CA PRO A 231 -2.80 6.01 -16.62
C PRO A 231 -1.54 5.92 -17.48
N ASP A 232 -1.16 7.03 -18.10
CA ASP A 232 0.08 7.12 -18.88
C ASP A 232 1.27 6.91 -17.95
N LYS A 233 2.06 5.85 -18.17
CA LYS A 233 3.24 5.52 -17.35
C LYS A 233 4.27 6.66 -17.31
N LYS A 234 4.33 7.49 -18.36
CA LYS A 234 5.25 8.63 -18.50
C LYS A 234 4.46 9.93 -18.52
N GLN A 235 4.31 10.54 -17.35
CA GLN A 235 3.70 11.85 -17.19
C GLN A 235 4.42 12.66 -16.13
N ARG A 236 4.28 13.99 -16.17
CA ARG A 236 4.90 14.93 -15.22
C ARG A 236 3.95 15.36 -14.10
N THR A 237 2.69 14.92 -14.17
CA THR A 237 1.65 15.26 -13.21
C THR A 237 2.01 14.75 -11.82
N THR A 238 1.92 15.63 -10.83
CA THR A 238 2.09 15.22 -9.44
C THR A 238 0.81 14.57 -8.94
N SER A 239 0.91 13.37 -8.36
CA SER A 239 -0.21 12.63 -7.77
C SER A 239 0.20 12.04 -6.43
N SER A 240 -0.76 11.75 -5.55
CA SER A 240 -0.49 10.94 -4.37
C SER A 240 -0.10 9.52 -4.79
N ILE A 241 0.70 8.86 -3.95
CA ILE A 241 0.98 7.44 -4.08
C ILE A 241 -0.28 6.57 -3.96
N MET A 242 -1.35 7.11 -3.36
CA MET A 242 -2.62 6.41 -3.17
C MET A 242 -3.46 6.30 -4.45
N PHE A 243 -3.10 6.99 -5.53
CA PHE A 243 -3.76 6.78 -6.82
C PHE A 243 -3.16 5.61 -7.59
N TYR A 244 -1.85 5.66 -7.86
CA TYR A 244 -1.14 4.57 -8.52
C TYR A 244 0.36 4.69 -8.26
N GLN A 245 0.88 3.75 -7.47
CA GLN A 245 2.27 3.61 -7.04
C GLN A 245 3.25 3.39 -8.21
N GLY A 246 2.75 3.00 -9.39
CA GLY A 246 3.54 2.89 -10.62
C GLY A 246 3.87 4.23 -11.31
N LEU A 247 3.22 5.33 -10.93
CA LEU A 247 3.50 6.65 -11.54
C LEU A 247 4.83 7.24 -11.06
N ASN A 248 5.62 7.75 -11.99
CA ASN A 248 6.95 8.28 -11.71
C ASN A 248 6.98 9.62 -10.96
N ALA A 249 5.88 10.38 -10.99
CA ALA A 249 5.86 11.78 -10.65
C ALA A 249 5.26 12.09 -9.27
N VAL A 250 5.60 11.33 -8.23
CA VAL A 250 5.29 11.75 -6.85
C VAL A 250 6.39 12.69 -6.36
N LYS A 251 6.12 14.00 -6.32
CA LYS A 251 6.97 15.00 -5.66
C LYS A 251 6.41 15.33 -4.27
N GLU A 252 7.32 15.77 -3.40
CA GLU A 252 7.11 16.14 -1.99
C GLU A 252 5.68 16.59 -1.67
N ARG A 253 5.00 15.80 -0.83
CA ARG A 253 3.75 16.13 -0.15
C ARG A 253 2.74 16.87 -1.03
N HIS A 254 1.86 16.13 -1.69
CA HIS A 254 0.70 16.72 -2.35
C HIS A 254 -0.23 17.33 -1.28
N ASN A 255 -0.23 18.66 -1.16
CA ASN A 255 -1.00 19.38 -0.15
C ASN A 255 -2.29 20.01 -0.70
N GLU A 256 -2.70 19.62 -1.90
CA GLU A 256 -3.99 20.03 -2.46
C GLU A 256 -5.07 19.05 -1.99
N LYS A 257 -6.24 19.58 -1.66
CA LYS A 257 -7.47 18.77 -1.61
C LYS A 257 -7.64 18.19 -3.03
N CYS A 258 -8.22 17.00 -3.22
CA CYS A 258 -8.47 16.51 -4.58
C CYS A 258 -9.05 17.65 -5.45
N ASN A 259 -8.33 18.00 -6.51
CA ASN A 259 -8.80 18.98 -7.50
C ASN A 259 -9.87 18.38 -8.43
N GLY A 260 -10.27 17.12 -8.18
CA GLY A 260 -11.41 16.47 -8.81
C GLY A 260 -12.69 17.28 -8.71
N ASN A 261 -13.47 17.27 -9.79
CA ASN A 261 -14.80 17.86 -9.82
C ASN A 261 -15.67 17.33 -8.67
N LYS A 262 -16.66 18.11 -8.20
CA LYS A 262 -17.62 17.68 -7.16
C LYS A 262 -18.26 16.32 -7.44
N HIS A 263 -18.39 15.96 -8.72
CA HIS A 263 -18.88 14.65 -9.16
C HIS A 263 -17.85 13.51 -8.99
N ALA A 264 -16.55 13.75 -9.17
CA ALA A 264 -15.49 12.80 -8.81
C ALA A 264 -15.47 12.56 -7.30
N LEU A 265 -15.63 13.63 -6.51
CA LEU A 265 -15.75 13.56 -5.05
C LEU A 265 -17.01 12.80 -4.61
N ASN A 266 -18.11 12.95 -5.34
CA ASN A 266 -19.39 12.26 -5.08
C ASN A 266 -19.40 10.78 -5.54
N ALA A 267 -18.75 10.48 -6.66
CA ALA A 267 -18.55 9.10 -7.14
C ALA A 267 -17.54 8.33 -6.27
N SER A 268 -16.60 9.04 -5.64
CA SER A 268 -15.71 8.52 -4.60
C SER A 268 -16.29 8.55 -3.17
N VAL A 269 -17.58 8.89 -2.97
CA VAL A 269 -18.21 8.92 -1.63
C VAL A 269 -18.23 7.52 -1.02
N THR A 270 -17.25 7.25 -0.16
CA THR A 270 -17.41 6.97 1.29
C THR A 270 -16.07 6.67 1.98
N LYS A 271 -15.14 7.64 2.05
CA LYS A 271 -14.06 7.83 3.08
C LYS A 271 -12.85 8.54 2.46
N THR A 272 -12.95 9.84 2.21
CA THR A 272 -11.80 10.64 1.76
C THR A 272 -10.87 10.93 2.94
N CYS A 273 -9.97 10.00 3.22
CA CYS A 273 -8.87 10.18 4.15
C CYS A 273 -7.70 10.84 3.43
N HIS A 274 -7.76 12.16 3.26
CA HIS A 274 -6.75 12.85 2.48
C HIS A 274 -5.42 12.96 3.24
N LYS A 275 -4.38 12.64 2.47
CA LYS A 275 -2.97 12.99 2.64
C LYS A 275 -2.22 12.24 3.72
N VAL A 276 -1.50 11.22 3.27
CA VAL A 276 -0.08 11.17 3.55
C VAL A 276 0.64 10.56 2.33
N LEU A 277 1.61 11.31 1.76
CA LEU A 277 2.51 11.00 0.62
C LEU A 277 2.03 11.36 -0.80
#